data_AF-C4LAI0-F1
#
_entry.id   AF-C4LAI0-F1
#
_cell.length_a   1.000
_cell.length_b   1.000
_cell.length_c   1.000
_cell.angle_alpha   90.00
_cell.angle_beta   90.00
_cell.angle_gamma   90.00
#
_symmetry.space_group_name_H-M   'P 1'
#
loop_
_entity.id
_entity.type
_entity.pdbx_description
1 polymer ?
#
loop_
_entity_poly.entity_id
_entity_poly.type
_entity_poly.pdbx_seq_one_letter_code
_entity_poly.pdbx_strand_id
1 'polypeptide(L)'
;MDHQFVRNTDGRCRARLSMGHEAFGLWLTDELGADVARCNELLKITARLLHGGDEYTLPGKDFSLHLDQEAATVSARELQFETEIEDNEAGLSYYDDELFAACGLDDFEQLLLAWREFISEQ
;
A
#
# COMPACT_ATOMS: atom_id res chain seq x y z
N MET A 1 -1.22 8.41 9.48
CA MET A 1 -1.85 8.85 8.19
C MET A 1 -3.36 9.02 8.33
N ASP A 2 -3.98 10.04 7.72
CA ASP A 2 -5.46 10.21 7.74
C ASP A 2 -6.12 9.37 6.64
N HIS A 3 -7.21 8.68 6.99
CA HIS A 3 -7.91 7.76 6.10
C HIS A 3 -9.42 7.74 6.36
N GLN A 4 -10.17 7.44 5.30
CA GLN A 4 -11.61 7.23 5.33
C GLN A 4 -11.95 5.94 4.58
N PHE A 5 -12.68 5.05 5.25
CA PHE A 5 -13.20 3.83 4.63
C PHE A 5 -14.70 3.96 4.36
N VAL A 6 -15.12 3.53 3.18
CA VAL A 6 -16.52 3.62 2.73
C VAL A 6 -16.96 2.29 2.17
N ARG A 7 -18.11 1.79 2.62
CA ARG A 7 -18.75 0.61 2.06
C ARG A 7 -19.88 1.06 1.16
N ASN A 8 -19.76 0.77 -0.13
CA ASN A 8 -20.81 1.10 -1.10
C ASN A 8 -22.04 0.19 -0.91
N THR A 9 -23.17 0.61 -1.47
CA THR A 9 -24.42 -0.18 -1.48
C THR A 9 -24.30 -1.52 -2.19
N ASP A 10 -23.32 -1.66 -3.09
CA ASP A 10 -22.94 -2.92 -3.76
C ASP A 10 -22.09 -3.85 -2.87
N GLY A 11 -21.80 -3.46 -1.63
CA GLY A 11 -20.95 -4.23 -0.68
C GLY A 11 -19.44 -4.02 -0.88
N ARG A 12 -19.03 -3.30 -1.94
CA ARG A 12 -17.61 -2.99 -2.19
C ARG A 12 -17.06 -2.01 -1.15
N CYS A 13 -15.97 -2.40 -0.52
CA CYS A 13 -15.18 -1.58 0.38
C CYS A 13 -14.23 -0.69 -0.41
N ARG A 14 -14.07 0.58 -0.02
CA ARG A 14 -13.13 1.54 -0.62
C ARG A 14 -12.38 2.28 0.47
N ALA A 15 -11.10 2.51 0.25
CA ALA A 15 -10.26 3.37 1.06
C ALA A 15 -9.96 4.68 0.35
N ARG A 16 -9.96 5.78 1.09
CA ARG A 16 -9.51 7.10 0.66
C ARG A 16 -8.52 7.62 1.67
N LEU A 17 -7.34 8.00 1.21
CA LEU A 17 -6.27 8.48 2.05
C LEU A 17 -5.98 9.96 1.74
N SER A 18 -5.38 10.66 2.68
CA SER A 18 -4.95 12.04 2.49
C SER A 18 -3.92 12.18 1.36
N MET A 19 -3.84 13.38 0.76
CA MET A 19 -2.88 13.73 -0.31
C MET A 19 -1.47 13.19 -0.02
N GLY A 20 -0.83 12.63 -1.05
CA GLY A 20 0.49 11.98 -0.96
C GLY A 20 0.47 10.52 -0.50
N HIS A 21 -0.72 9.97 -0.21
CA HIS A 21 -0.90 8.56 0.14
C HIS A 21 -2.04 7.89 -0.64
N GLU A 22 -2.45 8.50 -1.75
CA GLU A 22 -3.60 8.08 -2.54
C GLU A 22 -3.39 6.68 -3.13
N ALA A 23 -2.16 6.36 -3.55
CA ALA A 23 -1.80 5.04 -4.06
C ALA A 23 -2.07 3.91 -3.04
N PHE A 24 -1.89 4.13 -1.73
CA PHE A 24 -2.27 3.14 -0.71
C PHE A 24 -3.80 2.91 -0.68
N GLY A 25 -4.60 3.96 -0.88
CA GLY A 25 -6.06 3.85 -0.92
C GLY A 25 -6.54 3.04 -2.12
N LEU A 26 -5.93 3.28 -3.29
CA LEU A 26 -6.16 2.49 -4.50
C LEU A 26 -5.72 1.03 -4.29
N TRP A 27 -4.52 0.80 -3.77
CA TRP A 27 -4.01 -0.54 -3.50
C TRP A 27 -4.89 -1.31 -2.50
N LEU A 28 -5.32 -0.69 -1.40
CA LEU A 28 -6.25 -1.31 -0.45
C LEU A 28 -7.59 -1.68 -1.12
N THR A 29 -8.08 -0.83 -2.01
CA THR A 29 -9.38 -1.00 -2.67
C THR A 29 -9.36 -2.05 -3.77
N ASP A 30 -8.38 -1.97 -4.67
CA ASP A 30 -8.34 -2.72 -5.92
C ASP A 30 -7.42 -3.96 -5.86
N GLU A 31 -6.36 -3.96 -5.03
CA GLU A 31 -5.42 -5.09 -4.91
C GLU A 31 -5.73 -5.99 -3.70
N LEU A 32 -5.90 -5.38 -2.52
CA LEU A 32 -6.19 -6.13 -1.29
C LEU A 32 -7.68 -6.45 -1.15
N GLY A 33 -8.54 -5.46 -1.39
CA GLY A 33 -9.99 -5.57 -1.26
C GLY A 33 -10.44 -6.05 0.12
N ALA A 34 -11.52 -6.82 0.16
CA ALA A 34 -12.08 -7.40 1.38
C ALA A 34 -11.48 -8.78 1.75
N ASP A 35 -10.25 -9.08 1.31
CA ASP A 35 -9.56 -10.33 1.63
C ASP A 35 -8.93 -10.26 3.04
N VAL A 36 -9.72 -10.65 4.04
CA VAL A 36 -9.29 -10.69 5.45
C VAL A 36 -8.10 -11.63 5.67
N ALA A 37 -8.02 -12.75 4.92
CA ALA A 37 -6.93 -13.70 5.08
C ALA A 37 -5.61 -13.08 4.59
N ARG A 38 -5.62 -12.45 3.41
CA ARG A 38 -4.45 -11.76 2.87
C ARG A 38 -4.04 -10.57 3.73
N CYS A 39 -4.99 -9.82 4.28
CA CYS A 39 -4.72 -8.74 5.21
C CYS A 39 -4.02 -9.23 6.49
N ASN A 40 -4.48 -10.36 7.06
CA ASN A 40 -3.83 -10.97 8.22
C ASN A 40 -2.42 -11.50 7.93
N GLU A 41 -2.17 -12.03 6.73
CA GLU A 41 -0.82 -12.44 6.33
C GLU A 41 0.12 -11.24 6.22
N LEU A 42 -0.35 -10.14 5.63
CA LEU A 42 0.43 -8.90 5.54
C LEU A 42 0.76 -8.33 6.91
N LEU A 43 -0.20 -8.30 7.85
CA LEU A 43 0.06 -7.88 9.23
C LEU A 43 1.16 -8.71 9.91
N LYS A 44 1.18 -10.03 9.68
CA LYS A 44 2.26 -10.89 10.22
C LYS A 44 3.62 -10.56 9.59
N ILE A 45 3.64 -10.25 8.29
CA ILE A 45 4.86 -9.89 7.58
C ILE A 45 5.38 -8.55 8.08
N THR A 46 4.52 -7.53 8.17
CA THR A 46 4.83 -6.21 8.73
C THR A 46 5.39 -6.31 10.16
N ALA A 47 4.75 -7.11 11.02
CA ALA A 47 5.25 -7.33 12.39
C ALA A 47 6.64 -8.01 12.42
N ARG A 48 6.94 -8.91 11.49
CA ARG A 48 8.27 -9.53 11.38
C ARG A 48 9.33 -8.52 10.96
N LEU A 49 9.01 -7.67 9.99
CA LEU A 49 9.89 -6.61 9.49
C LEU A 49 10.23 -5.59 10.59
N LEU A 50 9.25 -5.17 11.40
CA LEU A 50 9.45 -4.31 12.57
C LEU A 50 10.44 -4.90 13.62
N HIS A 51 10.64 -6.21 13.61
CA HIS A 51 11.57 -6.93 14.48
C HIS A 51 12.84 -7.40 13.76
N GLY A 52 13.17 -6.82 12.61
CA GLY A 52 14.41 -7.09 11.88
C GLY A 52 14.32 -8.22 10.85
N GLY A 53 13.14 -8.47 10.29
CA GLY A 53 12.94 -9.42 9.19
C GLY A 53 13.50 -8.92 7.85
N ASP A 54 13.58 -9.84 6.87
CA ASP A 54 13.95 -9.52 5.50
C ASP A 54 12.83 -8.77 4.76
N GLU A 55 13.23 -7.91 3.82
CA GLU A 55 12.32 -7.18 2.92
C GLU A 55 11.32 -8.11 2.23
N TYR A 56 10.14 -7.57 1.94
CA TYR A 56 9.04 -8.30 1.32
C TYR A 56 8.42 -7.49 0.18
N THR A 57 8.25 -8.14 -0.97
CA THR A 57 7.59 -7.54 -2.13
C THR A 57 6.39 -8.39 -2.53
N LEU A 58 5.24 -7.74 -2.67
CA LEU A 58 4.00 -8.31 -3.16
C LEU A 58 3.60 -7.65 -4.49
N PRO A 59 3.84 -8.31 -5.63
CA PRO A 59 3.34 -7.82 -6.90
C PRO A 59 1.81 -7.92 -6.95
N GLY A 60 1.15 -6.85 -7.38
CA GLY A 60 -0.27 -6.83 -7.69
C GLY A 60 -0.53 -6.71 -9.19
N LYS A 61 -1.77 -6.41 -9.56
CA LYS A 61 -2.19 -6.27 -10.95
C LYS A 61 -1.75 -4.93 -11.52
N ASP A 62 -2.14 -3.85 -10.86
CA ASP A 62 -1.91 -2.46 -11.21
C ASP A 62 -0.87 -1.84 -10.26
N PHE A 63 -0.89 -2.21 -8.98
CA PHE A 63 0.04 -1.72 -7.95
C PHE A 63 0.80 -2.84 -7.25
N SER A 64 2.07 -2.59 -6.96
CA SER A 64 2.93 -3.47 -6.15
C SER A 64 3.17 -2.86 -4.78
N LEU A 65 3.24 -3.71 -3.74
CA LEU A 65 3.63 -3.32 -2.39
C LEU A 65 5.06 -3.80 -2.13
N HIS A 66 5.90 -2.91 -1.61
CA HIS A 66 7.22 -3.20 -1.09
C HIS A 66 7.28 -2.82 0.39
N LEU A 67 7.83 -3.70 1.22
CA LEU A 67 7.98 -3.50 2.64
C LEU A 67 9.44 -3.78 3.02
N ASP A 68 10.07 -2.82 3.67
CA ASP A 68 11.35 -2.98 4.34
C ASP A 68 11.17 -2.70 5.85
N GLN A 69 12.26 -2.62 6.62
CA GLN A 69 12.21 -2.45 8.08
C GLN A 69 11.78 -1.04 8.51
N GLU A 70 11.89 -0.06 7.63
CA GLU A 70 11.64 1.35 7.88
C GLU A 70 10.32 1.81 7.25
N ALA A 71 10.02 1.35 6.04
CA ALA A 71 8.93 1.88 5.23
C ALA A 71 8.08 0.80 4.53
N ALA A 72 6.84 1.19 4.26
CA ALA A 72 5.99 0.56 3.27
C ALA A 72 5.88 1.49 2.06
N THR A 73 5.96 0.91 0.87
CA THR A 73 5.88 1.63 -0.40
C THR A 73 4.90 0.94 -1.33
N VAL A 74 3.99 1.70 -1.91
CA VAL A 74 3.10 1.27 -2.99
C VAL A 74 3.50 2.00 -4.26
N SER A 75 3.67 1.26 -5.35
CA SER A 75 4.03 1.82 -6.65
C SER A 75 3.22 1.16 -7.77
N ALA A 76 2.70 1.97 -8.69
CA ALA A 76 2.11 1.48 -9.92
C ALA A 76 3.14 0.66 -10.71
N ARG A 77 2.68 -0.43 -11.32
CA ARG A 77 3.56 -1.35 -12.05
C ARG A 77 4.20 -0.69 -13.27
N GLU A 78 3.53 0.29 -13.89
CA GLU A 78 4.08 1.06 -15.01
C GLU A 78 5.36 1.80 -14.62
N LEU A 79 5.44 2.35 -13.39
CA LEU A 79 6.64 3.01 -12.87
C LEU A 79 7.81 2.05 -12.66
N GLN A 80 7.54 0.77 -12.36
CA GLN A 80 8.59 -0.25 -12.21
C GLN A 80 9.30 -0.53 -13.54
N PHE A 81 8.61 -0.38 -14.68
CA PHE A 81 9.20 -0.59 -16.01
C PHE A 81 9.97 0.62 -16.53
N GLU A 82 9.63 1.84 -16.09
CA GLU A 82 10.39 3.05 -16.46
C GLU A 82 11.72 3.19 -15.71
N THR A 83 11.89 2.45 -14.61
CA THR A 83 13.08 2.54 -13.74
C THR A 83 14.27 1.67 -14.22
N GLU A 84 14.13 0.91 -15.33
CA GLU A 84 15.27 0.20 -15.96
C GLU A 84 16.05 1.05 -16.97
N ILE A 85 15.66 2.31 -17.21
CA ILE A 85 16.41 3.22 -18.09
C ILE A 85 17.30 4.14 -17.25
N GLU A 86 18.55 3.68 -17.11
CA GLU A 86 19.81 4.43 -17.02
C GLU A 86 19.87 5.64 -16.08
N ASP A 87 20.76 5.50 -15.09
CA ASP A 87 21.61 6.53 -14.47
C ASP A 87 21.87 7.73 -15.41
N ASN A 88 20.96 8.71 -15.43
CA ASN A 88 21.19 9.99 -16.10
C ASN A 88 20.32 11.10 -15.51
N GLU A 89 20.88 11.77 -14.50
CA GLU A 89 20.92 13.23 -14.39
C GLU A 89 19.71 14.03 -14.97
N ALA A 90 18.62 14.15 -14.21
CA ALA A 90 17.79 15.36 -14.13
C ALA A 90 16.71 15.19 -13.04
N GLY A 91 16.92 15.84 -11.90
CA GLY A 91 16.03 15.74 -10.73
C GLY A 91 14.66 16.38 -10.90
N LEU A 92 13.72 15.64 -11.50
CA LEU A 92 12.27 15.76 -11.34
C LEU A 92 11.63 14.43 -11.77
N SER A 93 11.67 13.40 -10.91
CA SER A 93 10.74 12.29 -11.13
C SER A 93 9.37 12.80 -10.72
N TYR A 94 8.53 13.06 -11.71
CA TYR A 94 7.14 13.47 -11.57
C TYR A 94 6.33 12.24 -11.10
N TYR A 95 6.61 11.76 -9.89
CA TYR A 95 5.79 10.73 -9.29
C TYR A 95 4.45 11.38 -8.96
N ASP A 96 3.46 11.09 -9.79
CA ASP A 96 2.08 11.42 -9.49
C ASP A 96 1.71 10.69 -8.18
N ASP A 97 1.25 11.43 -7.17
CA ASP A 97 0.92 10.90 -5.84
C ASP A 97 -0.20 9.82 -5.89
N GLU A 98 -0.91 9.68 -7.02
CA GLU A 98 -1.84 8.58 -7.29
C GLU A 98 -1.13 7.29 -7.75
N LEU A 99 0.10 7.37 -8.26
CA LEU A 99 0.88 6.25 -8.78
C LEU A 99 1.96 5.75 -7.81
N PHE A 100 2.33 6.55 -6.82
CA PHE A 100 3.33 6.19 -5.82
C PHE A 100 2.97 6.75 -4.45
N ALA A 101 3.16 5.96 -3.39
CA ALA A 101 3.09 6.45 -2.02
C ALA A 101 4.03 5.65 -1.12
N ALA A 102 4.59 6.30 -0.10
CA ALA A 102 5.36 5.65 0.94
C ALA A 102 4.97 6.18 2.32
N CYS A 103 5.05 5.33 3.33
CA CYS A 103 4.88 5.72 4.73
C CYS A 103 5.77 4.85 5.63
N GLY A 104 5.92 5.24 6.90
CA GLY A 104 6.62 4.41 7.87
C GLY A 104 5.95 3.04 8.03
N LEU A 105 6.72 2.00 8.30
CA LEU A 105 6.20 0.64 8.44
C LEU A 105 5.16 0.52 9.57
N ASP A 106 5.34 1.27 10.66
CA ASP A 106 4.38 1.35 11.78
C ASP A 106 3.05 2.01 11.36
N ASP A 107 3.11 3.12 10.61
CA ASP A 107 1.92 3.77 10.03
C ASP A 107 1.17 2.80 9.10
N PHE A 108 1.90 2.00 8.33
CA PHE A 108 1.31 0.99 7.45
C PHE A 108 0.65 -0.15 8.24
N GLU A 109 1.26 -0.61 9.33
CA GLU A 109 0.65 -1.61 10.22
C GLU A 109 -0.69 -1.09 10.76
N GLN A 110 -0.72 0.14 11.27
CA GLN A 110 -1.92 0.77 11.79
C GLN A 110 -3.00 0.93 10.70
N LEU A 111 -2.61 1.29 9.48
CA LEU A 111 -3.52 1.37 8.33
C LEU A 111 -4.11 -0.01 7.99
N LEU A 112 -3.30 -1.07 7.96
CA LEU A 112 -3.77 -2.44 7.70
C LEU A 112 -4.70 -2.95 8.80
N LEU A 113 -4.41 -2.64 10.07
CA LEU A 113 -5.28 -3.00 11.19
C LEU A 113 -6.64 -2.34 11.05
N ALA A 114 -6.68 -1.03 10.79
CA ALA A 114 -7.91 -0.27 10.60
C ALA A 114 -8.71 -0.79 9.40
N TRP A 115 -8.03 -1.11 8.28
CA TRP A 115 -8.67 -1.70 7.11
C TRP A 115 -9.27 -3.07 7.43
N ARG A 116 -8.52 -3.95 8.11
CA ARG A 116 -8.97 -5.27 8.52
C ARG A 116 -10.24 -5.20 9.38
N GLU A 117 -10.26 -4.30 10.36
CA GLU A 117 -11.43 -4.09 11.21
C GLU A 117 -12.63 -3.68 10.35
N PHE A 118 -12.48 -2.65 9.51
CA PHE A 118 -13.54 -2.15 8.64
C PHE A 118 -14.12 -3.21 7.69
N ILE A 119 -13.29 -4.06 7.07
CA ILE A 119 -13.78 -5.11 6.16
C ILE A 119 -14.43 -6.27 6.91
N SER A 120 -14.08 -6.47 8.19
CA SER A 120 -14.61 -7.54 9.05
C SER A 120 -15.89 -7.15 9.80
N GLU A 121 -16.15 -5.86 10.00
CA GLU A 121 -17.42 -5.35 10.54
C GLU A 121 -18.56 -5.65 9.56
N GLN A 122 -19.59 -6.36 10.05
CA GLN A 122 -20.79 -6.77 9.32
C GLN A 122 -22.02 -6.01 9.80
#